data_AF-D3AD60-F1
#
_entry.id   AF-D3AD60-F1
#
_cell.length_a   1.000
_cell.length_b   1.000
_cell.length_c   1.000
_cell.angle_alpha   90.00
_cell.angle_beta   90.00
_cell.angle_gamma   90.00
#
_symmetry.space_group_name_H-M   'P 1'
#
loop_
_entity.id
_entity.type
_entity.pdbx_description
1 polymer ?
#
loop_
_entity_poly.entity_id
_entity_poly.type
_entity_poly.pdbx_seq_one_letter_code
_entity_poly.pdbx_strand_id
1 'polypeptide(L)' 'MATLLIGGNGLVGTALVRYLTEQGEAVISFSAHSPSEEVNGCTYIQGDVTE' A
#
# COMPACT_ATOMS: atom_id res chain seq x y z
N MET A 1 14.96 4.21 0.38
CA MET A 1 14.09 4.30 1.57
C MET A 1 12.74 3.76 1.14
N ALA A 2 11.99 3.06 1.99
CA ALA A 2 10.66 2.58 1.65
C ALA A 2 9.60 3.33 2.47
N THR A 3 8.47 3.64 1.84
CA THR A 3 7.32 4.28 2.49
C THR A 3 6.29 3.23 2.89
N LEU A 4 6.00 3.15 4.20
CA LEU A 4 4.94 2.29 4.73
C LEU A 4 3.60 3.05 4.74
N LEU A 5 2.58 2.46 4.12
CA LEU A 5 1.21 2.97 4.09
C LEU A 5 0.28 2.04 4.86
N ILE A 6 -0.21 2.51 6.01
CA ILE A 6 -1.27 1.84 6.77
C ILE A 6 -2.63 2.14 6.10
N GLY A 7 -3.42 1.11 5.86
CA GLY A 7 -4.68 1.23 5.12
C GLY A 7 -4.48 1.39 3.61
N GLY A 8 -3.32 1.00 3.08
CA GLY A 8 -2.95 1.18 1.67
C GLY A 8 -3.83 0.43 0.66
N ASN A 9 -4.70 -0.49 1.12
CA ASN A 9 -5.62 -1.24 0.27
C ASN A 9 -7.03 -0.62 0.19
N GLY A 10 -7.29 0.47 0.94
CA GLY A 10 -8.54 1.21 0.87
C GLY A 10 -8.58 2.21 -0.29
N LEU A 11 -9.71 2.90 -0.48
CA LEU A 11 -9.93 3.83 -1.61
C LEU A 11 -8.80 4.87 -1.75
N VAL A 12 -8.49 5.58 -0.68
CA VAL A 12 -7.45 6.62 -0.67
C VAL A 12 -6.06 5.99 -0.68
N GLY A 13 -5.89 4.89 0.06
CA GLY A 13 -4.63 4.16 0.13
C GLY A 13 -4.14 3.71 -1.23
N THR A 14 -5.00 3.09 -2.03
CA THR A 14 -4.66 2.58 -3.37
C THR A 14 -4.26 3.71 -4.32
N ALA A 15 -4.96 4.85 -4.27
CA ALA A 15 -4.60 6.01 -5.08
C ALA A 15 -3.22 6.56 -4.70
N LEU A 16 -2.91 6.60 -3.40
CA LEU A 16 -1.62 7.06 -2.90
C LEU A 16 -0.48 6.08 -3.21
N VAL A 17 -0.72 4.77 -3.10
CA VAL A 17 0.21 3.72 -3.52
C VAL A 17 0.59 3.91 -4.99
N ARG A 18 -0.41 4.08 -5.87
CA ARG A 18 -0.19 4.29 -7.30
C ARG A 18 0.63 5.55 -7.57
N TYR A 19 0.25 6.67 -6.96
CA TYR A 19 0.99 7.92 -7.12
C TYR A 19 2.46 7.78 -6.70
N LEU A 20 2.73 7.21 -5.52
CA LEU A 20 4.10 7.09 -5.01
C LEU A 20 4.94 6.11 -5.84
N THR A 21 4.39 4.96 -6.23
CA THR A 21 5.09 4.00 -7.09
C THR A 21 5.41 4.59 -8.47
N GLU A 22 4.53 5.40 -9.05
CA GLU A 22 4.79 6.14 -10.30
C GLU A 22 5.90 7.20 -10.16
N GLN A 23 6.16 7.71 -8.94
CA GLN A 23 7.31 8.58 -8.66
C GLN A 23 8.61 7.80 -8.42
N GLY A 24 8.59 6.47 -8.51
CA GLY A 24 9.75 5.60 -8.27
C GLY A 24 10.02 5.32 -6.79
N GLU A 25 9.08 5.64 -5.89
CA GLU A 25 9.19 5.29 -4.48
C GLU A 25 8.93 3.79 -4.26
N ALA A 26 9.69 3.20 -3.34
CA ALA A 26 9.40 1.85 -2.87
C ALA A 26 8.28 1.92 -1.82
N VAL A 27 7.13 1.29 -2.10
CA VAL A 27 5.94 1.37 -1.24
C VAL A 27 5.63 0.02 -0.62
N ILE A 28 5.31 0.03 0.68
CA ILE A 28 4.77 -1.13 1.40
C ILE A 28 3.35 -0.76 1.85
N SER A 29 2.34 -1.46 1.36
CA SER A 29 0.96 -1.34 1.83
C SER A 29 0.69 -2.35 2.94
N PHE A 30 0.35 -1.86 4.13
CA PHE A 30 -0.11 -2.67 5.26
C PHE A 30 -1.60 -2.46 5.48
N SER A 31 -2.41 -3.51 5.42
CA SER A 31 -3.85 -3.39 5.60
C SER A 31 -4.51 -4.68 6.07
N ALA A 32 -5.62 -4.59 6.79
CA ALA A 32 -6.38 -5.75 7.26
C ALA A 32 -7.04 -6.54 6.13
N HIS A 33 -7.25 -5.90 4.97
CA HIS A 33 -7.91 -6.50 3.80
C HIS A 33 -6.94 -6.67 2.65
N SER A 34 -7.18 -7.65 1.78
CA SER A 34 -6.44 -7.79 0.52
C SER A 34 -6.73 -6.61 -0.43
N PRO A 35 -5.75 -6.20 -1.27
CA PRO A 35 -5.99 -5.16 -2.26
C PRO A 35 -7.02 -5.64 -3.30
N SER A 36 -7.90 -4.74 -3.75
CA SER A 36 -8.82 -5.04 -4.85
C SER A 36 -8.12 -5.03 -6.22
N GLU A 37 -7.00 -4.31 -6.32
CA GLU A 37 -6.12 -4.24 -7.48
C GLU A 37 -4.68 -4.10 -7.00
N GLU A 38 -3.77 -4.90 -7.54
CA GLU A 38 -2.35 -4.80 -7.24
C GLU A 38 -1.67 -3.73 -8.12
N VAL A 39 -0.82 -2.93 -7.50
CA VAL A 39 -0.01 -1.91 -8.16
C VAL A 39 1.42 -2.42 -8.25
N ASN A 40 1.97 -2.49 -9.46
CA ASN A 40 3.37 -2.85 -9.69
C ASN A 40 4.31 -1.92 -8.91
N GLY A 41 5.27 -2.50 -8.19
CA GLY A 41 6.20 -1.74 -7.34
C GLY A 41 5.73 -1.54 -5.90
N CYS A 42 4.52 -2.01 -5.55
CA CYS A 42 4.04 -2.06 -4.17
C CYS A 42 4.24 -3.46 -3.57
N THR A 43 4.72 -3.53 -2.32
CA THR A 43 4.69 -4.76 -1.52
C THR A 43 3.46 -4.74 -0.62
N TYR A 44 2.66 -5.80 -0.66
CA TYR A 44 1.45 -5.91 0.16
C TYR A 44 1.68 -6.81 1.38
N ILE A 45 1.35 -6.31 2.55
CA ILE A 45 1.37 -7.05 3.81
C ILE A 45 -0.02 -6.97 4.42
N GLN A 46 -0.60 -8.12 4.72
CA GLN A 46 -1.88 -8.17 5.41
C GLN A 46 -1.65 -8.21 6.92
N GLY A 47 -2.38 -7.38 7.65
CA GLY A 47 -2.38 -7.38 9.11
C GLY A 47 -3.26 -6.29 9.69
N ASP A 48 -3.57 -6.42 10.97
CA ASP A 48 -4.25 -5.40 11.76
C ASP A 48 -3.21 -4.59 12.52
N VAL A 49 -3.34 -3.26 12.54
CA VAL A 49 -2.40 -2.38 13.27
C VAL A 49 -2.68 -2.32 14.77
N THR A 50 -3.81 -2.88 15.19
CA THR A 50 -4.24 -2.94 16.59
C THR A 50 -3.80 -4.22 17.29
N GLU A 51 -3.25 -5.19 16.54
CA GLU A 51 -2.58 -6.40 17.03
C GLU A 51 -1.06 -6.20 17.11
#